data_AF-A0A550D409-F1
#
_entry.id   AF-A0A550D409-F1
#
_cell.length_a   1.000
_cell.length_b   1.000
_cell.length_c   1.000
_cell.angle_alpha   90.00
_cell.angle_beta   90.00
_cell.angle_gamma   90.00
#
_symmetry.space_group_name_H-M   'P 1'
#
loop_
_entity.id
_entity.type
_entity.pdbx_description
1 polymer ?
#
loop_
_entity_poly.entity_id
_entity_poly.type
_entity_poly.pdbx_seq_one_letter_code
_entity_poly.pdbx_strand_id
1 'polypeptide(L)'
;MLDVRVLIVTYGDVRDPKGGYLIRVSNLIKCIKEEDLKVIQFITEGRGKEKPIKKSDENIVTIRASKNYFFLGLSLLFNAIKFSYLIKRSDVVIFEGSLFLPFGLMGRLLGKKVIHDFHGSIVEVSRGLRGVKNFVLRKMIGGTLDKLAVIIANLTIAVSDRDAELVKRIWKRAKVMTVVHGIDVDRIPFFEVKRDKIEKLIFAGNLYAVNNLATVENLIEVAKDLPCLEFLIVGDGKELVKGPPPNVKLMGKVDSLDPYYEEADACIIPITSGTGVKTKVLECMAYGRPVITTEKGIEGIEEARSLKGVYVVRLEEMSKVIKEMKLERAYLELRSFVKDNFSVSVTCRQLRKALEFI
;
A
#
# COMPACT_ATOMS: atom_id res chain seq x y z
N MET A 1 21.93 -9.48 -14.38
CA MET A 1 21.37 -8.86 -13.15
C MET A 1 22.44 -7.95 -12.60
N LEU A 2 22.07 -6.75 -12.14
CA LEU A 2 23.03 -5.85 -11.48
C LEU A 2 23.54 -6.52 -10.21
N ASP A 3 24.85 -6.52 -10.04
CA ASP A 3 25.55 -6.99 -8.84
C ASP A 3 25.67 -5.80 -7.88
N VAL A 4 24.57 -5.47 -7.19
CA VAL A 4 24.46 -4.29 -6.32
C VAL A 4 23.94 -4.74 -4.97
N ARG A 5 24.74 -4.60 -3.92
CA ARG A 5 24.33 -4.97 -2.56
C ARG A 5 23.42 -3.90 -1.97
N VAL A 6 22.21 -4.28 -1.62
CA VAL A 6 21.16 -3.39 -1.12
C VAL A 6 20.87 -3.68 0.35
N LEU A 7 20.86 -2.62 1.16
CA LEU A 7 20.30 -2.64 2.50
C LEU A 7 18.94 -1.95 2.49
N ILE A 8 17.87 -2.68 2.86
CA ILE A 8 16.53 -2.10 3.05
C ILE A 8 16.28 -1.91 4.55
N VAL A 9 15.78 -0.73 4.93
CA VAL A 9 15.35 -0.43 6.30
C VAL A 9 13.87 -0.10 6.32
N THR A 10 13.09 -0.82 7.12
CA THR A 10 11.62 -0.76 7.10
C THR A 10 11.00 -0.93 8.47
N TYR A 11 9.75 -0.47 8.61
CA TYR A 11 8.87 -0.86 9.70
C TYR A 11 8.04 -2.09 9.33
N GLY A 12 7.70 -2.94 10.31
CA GLY A 12 6.87 -4.14 10.12
C GLY A 12 7.65 -5.41 9.78
N ASP A 13 6.99 -6.57 9.92
CA ASP A 13 7.60 -7.88 9.66
C ASP A 13 7.44 -8.29 8.19
N VAL A 14 8.50 -8.19 7.39
CA VAL A 14 8.48 -8.50 5.95
C VAL A 14 8.19 -9.98 5.66
N ARG A 15 8.29 -10.85 6.67
CA ARG A 15 7.98 -12.29 6.57
C ARG A 15 6.48 -12.58 6.64
N ASP A 16 5.70 -11.64 7.16
CA ASP A 16 4.23 -11.70 7.24
C ASP A 16 3.66 -10.33 6.85
N PRO A 17 3.86 -9.89 5.59
CA PRO A 17 3.57 -8.54 5.18
C PRO A 17 2.07 -8.26 5.25
N LYS A 18 1.70 -7.29 6.08
CA LYS A 18 0.30 -6.85 6.29
C LYS A 18 0.16 -5.37 6.01
N GLY A 19 -0.84 -5.03 5.20
CA GLY A 19 -1.12 -3.66 4.80
C GLY A 19 -0.26 -3.20 3.62
N GLY A 20 -0.72 -2.14 2.94
CA GLY A 20 -0.16 -1.71 1.66
C GLY A 20 1.32 -1.36 1.72
N TYR A 21 1.79 -0.64 2.74
CA TYR A 21 3.21 -0.24 2.81
C TYR A 21 4.15 -1.45 2.92
N LEU A 22 3.82 -2.44 3.77
CA LEU A 22 4.70 -3.58 3.98
C LEU A 22 4.66 -4.58 2.81
N ILE A 23 3.51 -4.68 2.12
CA ILE A 23 3.41 -5.39 0.83
C ILE A 23 4.33 -4.73 -0.20
N ARG A 24 4.45 -3.40 -0.21
CA ARG A 24 5.37 -2.69 -1.12
C ARG A 24 6.79 -3.14 -0.90
N VAL A 25 7.24 -3.09 0.36
CA VAL A 25 8.60 -3.46 0.74
C VAL A 25 8.87 -4.92 0.39
N SER A 26 7.92 -5.82 0.66
CA SER A 26 8.01 -7.22 0.25
C SER A 26 8.18 -7.37 -1.27
N ASN A 27 7.47 -6.58 -2.06
CA ASN A 27 7.64 -6.59 -3.53
C ASN A 27 8.99 -6.01 -3.98
N LEU A 28 9.50 -4.96 -3.34
CA LEU A 28 10.85 -4.45 -3.61
C LEU A 28 11.93 -5.50 -3.28
N ILE A 29 11.77 -6.21 -2.16
CA ILE A 29 12.63 -7.33 -1.75
C ILE A 29 12.66 -8.43 -2.82
N LYS A 30 11.50 -8.83 -3.37
CA LYS A 30 11.41 -9.84 -4.45
C LYS A 30 12.17 -9.43 -5.72
N CYS A 31 12.45 -8.15 -5.92
CA CYS A 31 13.14 -7.63 -7.09
C CYS A 31 14.67 -7.66 -6.99
N ILE A 32 15.21 -7.94 -5.80
CA ILE A 32 16.64 -7.98 -5.49
C ILE A 32 17.02 -9.43 -5.19
N LYS A 33 18.20 -9.86 -5.64
CA LYS A 33 18.66 -11.22 -5.33
C LYS A 33 18.91 -11.38 -3.84
N GLU A 34 18.70 -12.59 -3.35
CA GLU A 34 18.86 -12.90 -1.92
C GLU A 34 20.30 -12.69 -1.42
N GLU A 35 21.31 -13.05 -2.22
CA GLU A 35 22.73 -12.84 -1.91
C GLU A 35 23.15 -11.38 -1.79
N ASP A 36 22.42 -10.49 -2.48
CA ASP A 36 22.70 -9.06 -2.55
C ASP A 36 21.89 -8.25 -1.54
N LEU A 37 21.00 -8.88 -0.78
CA LEU A 37 20.02 -8.20 0.06
C LEU A 37 20.32 -8.37 1.56
N LYS A 38 20.28 -7.25 2.29
CA LYS A 38 20.09 -7.23 3.74
C LYS A 38 18.86 -6.39 4.10
N VAL A 39 18.15 -6.79 5.13
CA VAL A 39 16.96 -6.08 5.64
C VAL A 39 17.14 -5.80 7.12
N ILE A 40 16.89 -4.56 7.54
CA ILE A 40 16.69 -4.20 8.95
C ILE A 40 15.22 -3.84 9.12
N GLN A 41 14.52 -4.61 9.93
CA GLN A 41 13.10 -4.42 10.17
C GLN A 41 12.79 -4.08 11.63
N PHE A 42 11.83 -3.19 11.82
CA PHE A 42 11.39 -2.71 13.13
C PHE A 42 9.97 -3.18 13.43
N ILE A 43 9.78 -4.01 14.46
CA ILE A 43 8.48 -4.62 14.79
C ILE A 43 7.99 -4.19 16.18
N THR A 44 6.72 -3.82 16.32
CA THR A 44 6.07 -3.66 17.64
C THR A 44 5.48 -4.98 18.11
N GLU A 45 5.74 -5.37 19.35
CA GLU A 45 5.09 -6.55 19.95
C GLU A 45 3.55 -6.41 19.95
N GLY A 46 2.87 -7.52 19.62
CA GLY A 46 1.41 -7.65 19.64
C GLY A 46 0.73 -7.98 18.31
N ARG A 47 1.46 -8.16 17.20
CA ARG A 47 0.90 -8.68 15.93
C ARG A 47 1.82 -9.67 15.25
N GLY A 48 1.85 -10.88 15.80
CA GLY A 48 2.53 -12.03 15.21
C GLY A 48 2.83 -13.05 16.30
N LYS A 49 2.31 -14.27 16.16
CA LYS A 49 2.90 -15.40 16.87
C LYS A 49 4.38 -15.44 16.47
N GLU A 50 5.29 -15.66 17.42
CA GLU A 50 6.67 -16.02 17.11
C GLU A 50 6.61 -17.22 16.16
N LYS A 51 6.83 -16.97 14.86
CA LYS A 51 6.96 -18.04 13.88
C LYS A 51 8.40 -18.53 13.94
N PRO A 52 8.65 -19.84 13.87
CA PRO A 52 10.00 -20.38 13.93
C PRO A 52 10.87 -19.80 12.82
N ILE A 53 12.10 -19.46 13.21
CA ILE A 53 13.16 -18.90 12.37
C ILE A 53 13.40 -19.85 11.19
N LYS A 54 13.26 -19.35 9.95
CA LYS A 54 13.60 -20.12 8.74
C LYS A 54 15.03 -19.78 8.32
N LYS A 55 15.71 -20.71 7.65
CA LYS A 55 17.09 -20.57 7.16
C LYS A 55 17.31 -19.34 6.23
N SER A 56 16.23 -18.78 5.67
CA SER A 56 16.18 -17.50 4.93
C SER A 56 16.33 -16.24 5.81
N ASP A 57 16.48 -16.38 7.13
CA ASP A 57 16.52 -15.27 8.08
C ASP A 57 17.93 -14.67 8.29
N GLU A 58 19.00 -15.24 7.73
CA GLU A 58 20.37 -14.70 7.88
C GLU A 58 20.54 -13.29 7.27
N ASN A 59 19.64 -12.92 6.36
CA ASN A 59 19.62 -11.61 5.72
C ASN A 59 18.78 -10.56 6.46
N ILE A 60 18.03 -10.96 7.49
CA ILE A 60 17.05 -10.09 8.17
C ILE A 60 17.46 -9.84 9.62
N VAL A 61 17.70 -8.57 9.95
CA VAL A 61 17.89 -8.11 11.33
C VAL A 61 16.56 -7.58 11.84
N THR A 62 16.04 -8.16 12.92
CA THR A 62 14.79 -7.72 13.55
C THR A 62 15.06 -6.93 14.82
N ILE A 63 14.47 -5.75 14.93
CA ILE A 63 14.61 -4.84 16.07
C ILE A 63 13.22 -4.57 16.66
N ARG A 64 13.10 -4.64 17.98
CA ARG A 64 11.86 -4.27 18.67
C ARG A 64 11.68 -2.75 18.66
N ALA A 65 10.55 -2.31 18.16
CA ALA A 65 10.15 -0.91 18.09
C ALA A 65 9.24 -0.52 19.26
N SER A 66 9.45 0.67 19.81
CA SER A 66 8.54 1.28 20.79
C SER A 66 7.28 1.79 20.10
N LYS A 67 6.13 1.68 20.79
CA LYS A 67 4.87 2.33 20.35
C LYS A 67 4.89 3.85 20.58
N ASN A 68 5.82 4.35 21.41
CA ASN A 68 5.99 5.77 21.66
C ASN A 68 6.97 6.36 20.63
N TYR A 69 6.51 7.35 19.85
CA TYR A 69 7.28 7.96 18.76
C TYR A 69 8.61 8.60 19.19
N PHE A 70 8.71 9.14 20.41
CA PHE A 70 9.96 9.71 20.91
C PHE A 70 11.02 8.63 21.11
N PHE A 71 10.67 7.55 21.81
CA PHE A 71 11.56 6.41 22.01
C PHE A 71 11.85 5.65 20.71
N LEU A 72 10.89 5.62 19.77
CA LEU A 72 11.13 5.11 18.43
C LEU A 72 12.21 5.95 17.72
N GLY A 73 12.10 7.28 17.72
CA GLY A 73 13.09 8.16 17.10
C GLY A 73 14.50 7.98 17.68
N LEU A 74 14.63 7.89 19.01
CA LEU A 74 15.91 7.58 19.66
C LEU A 74 16.44 6.21 19.23
N SER A 75 15.58 5.18 19.23
CA SER A 75 15.95 3.84 18.78
C SER A 75 16.47 3.84 17.34
N LEU A 76 15.84 4.58 16.43
CA LEU A 76 16.29 4.69 15.04
C LEU A 76 17.69 5.31 14.93
N LEU A 77 17.97 6.37 15.70
CA LEU A 77 19.30 7.01 15.74
C LEU A 77 20.38 6.04 16.25
N PHE A 78 20.15 5.40 17.40
CA PHE A 78 21.11 4.44 17.97
C PHE A 78 21.35 3.24 17.05
N ASN A 79 20.30 2.71 16.43
CA ASN A 79 20.42 1.55 15.55
C ASN A 79 21.11 1.90 14.22
N ALA A 80 20.92 3.11 13.68
CA ALA A 80 21.69 3.55 12.50
C ALA A 80 23.20 3.55 12.77
N ILE A 81 23.63 3.94 13.98
CA ILE A 81 25.04 3.87 14.41
C ILE A 81 25.48 2.41 14.61
N LYS A 82 24.71 1.65 15.39
CA LYS A 82 25.00 0.24 15.72
C LYS A 82 25.17 -0.63 14.47
N PHE A 83 24.33 -0.41 13.45
CA PHE A 83 24.34 -1.17 12.20
C PHE A 83 25.10 -0.47 11.06
N SER A 84 25.94 0.52 11.38
CA SER A 84 26.79 1.20 10.40
C SER A 84 27.70 0.23 9.62
N TYR A 85 28.09 -0.91 10.21
CA TYR A 85 28.86 -1.94 9.50
C TYR A 85 28.08 -2.60 8.35
N LEU A 86 26.75 -2.76 8.48
CA LEU A 86 25.90 -3.27 7.39
C LEU A 86 25.77 -2.21 6.29
N ILE A 87 25.59 -0.95 6.68
CA ILE A 87 25.56 0.18 5.74
C ILE A 87 26.89 0.25 4.95
N LYS A 88 28.04 0.08 5.61
CA LYS A 88 29.37 0.06 4.95
C LYS A 88 29.50 -1.09 3.94
N ARG A 89 28.85 -2.23 4.18
CA ARG A 89 28.89 -3.42 3.29
C ARG A 89 27.91 -3.34 2.12
N SER A 90 26.87 -2.51 2.21
CA SER A 90 25.97 -2.25 1.09
C SER A 90 26.54 -1.21 0.13
N ASP A 91 26.10 -1.28 -1.12
CA ASP A 91 26.37 -0.27 -2.15
C ASP A 91 25.25 0.79 -2.15
N VAL A 92 24.00 0.35 -1.92
CA VAL A 92 22.80 1.19 -1.82
C VAL A 92 22.06 0.94 -0.51
N VAL A 93 21.63 2.02 0.16
CA VAL A 93 20.69 1.96 1.29
C VAL A 93 19.33 2.48 0.84
N ILE A 94 18.29 1.65 0.91
CA ILE A 94 16.90 2.04 0.72
C ILE A 94 16.25 2.18 2.10
N PHE A 95 15.76 3.36 2.44
CA PHE A 95 15.02 3.56 3.68
C PHE A 95 13.56 3.91 3.39
N GLU A 96 12.65 3.22 4.07
CA GLU A 96 11.21 3.30 3.84
C GLU A 96 10.61 4.49 4.59
N GLY A 97 10.07 5.47 3.86
CA GLY A 97 9.46 6.65 4.44
C GLY A 97 10.39 7.53 5.29
N SER A 98 9.86 8.68 5.71
CA SER A 98 10.72 9.74 6.28
C SER A 98 11.14 9.51 7.74
N LEU A 99 10.52 8.54 8.44
CA LEU A 99 10.90 8.21 9.81
C LEU A 99 12.30 7.58 9.89
N PHE A 100 12.71 6.83 8.86
CA PHE A 100 14.02 6.18 8.80
C PHE A 100 15.16 7.08 8.29
N LEU A 101 14.94 8.39 8.29
CA LEU A 101 15.95 9.43 8.01
C LEU A 101 17.32 9.15 8.67
N PRO A 102 17.43 8.69 9.94
CA PRO A 102 18.73 8.36 10.53
C PRO A 102 19.58 7.38 9.73
N PHE A 103 18.97 6.36 9.12
CA PHE A 103 19.70 5.36 8.30
C PHE A 103 20.14 5.96 6.97
N GLY A 104 19.28 6.78 6.34
CA GLY A 104 19.65 7.52 5.13
C GLY A 104 20.81 8.49 5.39
N LEU A 105 20.77 9.23 6.51
CA LEU A 105 21.84 10.15 6.88
C LEU A 105 23.15 9.42 7.13
N MET A 106 23.12 8.31 7.87
CA MET A 106 24.29 7.46 8.11
C MET A 106 24.85 6.90 6.80
N GLY A 107 23.99 6.47 5.87
CA GLY A 107 24.39 6.08 4.51
C GLY A 107 25.16 7.18 3.79
N ARG A 108 24.64 8.41 3.80
CA ARG A 108 25.30 9.57 3.18
C ARG A 108 26.65 9.90 3.84
N LEU A 109 26.73 9.86 5.17
CA LEU A 109 27.97 10.10 5.93
C LEU A 109 29.05 9.04 5.59
N LEU A 110 28.63 7.81 5.30
CA LEU A 110 29.51 6.70 4.93
C LEU A 110 29.79 6.61 3.43
N GLY A 111 29.42 7.64 2.65
CA GLY A 111 29.68 7.70 1.21
C GLY A 111 28.83 6.76 0.36
N LYS A 112 27.73 6.21 0.92
CA LYS A 112 26.84 5.29 0.22
C LYS A 112 25.79 6.02 -0.60
N LYS A 113 25.30 5.34 -1.63
CA LYS A 113 24.13 5.76 -2.39
C LYS A 113 22.89 5.50 -1.53
N VAL A 114 21.99 6.47 -1.47
CA VAL A 114 20.80 6.39 -0.62
C VAL A 114 19.55 6.65 -1.45
N ILE A 115 18.61 5.70 -1.38
CA ILE A 115 17.28 5.80 -1.95
C ILE A 115 16.27 6.01 -0.82
N HIS A 116 15.41 7.01 -0.98
CA HIS A 116 14.24 7.20 -0.13
C HIS A 116 13.02 6.57 -0.81
N ASP A 117 12.41 5.56 -0.18
CA ASP A 117 11.15 4.99 -0.68
C ASP A 117 9.95 5.77 -0.14
N PHE A 118 9.45 6.70 -0.95
CA PHE A 118 8.37 7.62 -0.62
C PHE A 118 7.02 7.05 -1.04
N HIS A 119 6.16 6.77 -0.06
CA HIS A 119 4.83 6.19 -0.25
C HIS A 119 3.73 7.07 0.37
N GLY A 120 3.95 8.39 0.33
CA GLY A 120 3.06 9.43 0.82
C GLY A 120 3.69 10.30 1.90
N SER A 121 3.33 11.58 1.94
CA SER A 121 3.82 12.50 2.96
C SER A 121 3.20 12.18 4.33
N ILE A 122 4.01 12.24 5.39
CA ILE A 122 3.54 12.12 6.78
C ILE A 122 2.41 13.14 7.03
N VAL A 123 2.51 14.33 6.43
CA VAL A 123 1.50 15.38 6.55
C VAL A 123 0.18 14.97 5.93
N GLU A 124 0.19 14.41 4.72
CA GLU A 124 -1.04 14.00 4.04
C GLU A 124 -1.70 12.81 4.71
N VAL A 125 -0.91 11.82 5.13
CA VAL A 125 -1.39 10.67 5.90
C VAL A 125 -2.02 11.11 7.22
N SER A 126 -1.43 12.11 7.90
CA SER A 126 -1.94 12.60 9.18
C SER A 126 -3.26 13.39 9.07
N ARG A 127 -3.62 13.94 7.90
CA ARG A 127 -4.91 14.62 7.67
C ARG A 127 -6.11 13.67 7.76
N GLY A 128 -5.92 12.38 7.49
CA GLY A 128 -6.97 11.37 7.56
C GLY A 128 -7.28 10.84 8.97
N LEU A 129 -6.47 11.22 9.98
CA LEU A 129 -6.64 10.75 11.36
C LEU A 129 -7.51 11.74 12.16
N ARG A 130 -8.78 11.40 12.40
CA ARG A 130 -9.67 12.20 13.26
C ARG A 130 -9.18 12.23 14.72
N GLY A 131 -9.35 13.35 15.41
CA GLY A 131 -9.31 13.43 16.89
C GLY A 131 -7.96 13.71 17.56
N VAL A 132 -6.93 14.21 16.86
CA VAL A 132 -5.60 14.38 17.47
C VAL A 132 -5.28 15.85 17.80
N LYS A 133 -5.20 16.17 19.11
CA LYS A 133 -4.88 17.52 19.67
C LYS A 133 -3.56 18.16 19.16
N ASN A 134 -2.70 17.45 18.43
CA ASN A 134 -1.35 17.87 18.05
C ASN A 134 -1.10 17.92 16.52
N PHE A 135 -2.14 18.12 15.71
CA PHE A 135 -2.01 18.14 14.24
C PHE A 135 -0.95 19.14 13.74
N VAL A 136 -0.88 20.35 14.32
CA VAL A 136 0.10 21.39 13.94
C VAL A 136 1.53 20.94 14.21
N LEU A 137 1.82 20.42 15.40
CA LEU A 137 3.15 19.94 15.78
C LEU A 137 3.59 18.74 14.92
N ARG A 138 2.68 17.80 14.66
CA ARG A 138 2.95 16.66 13.76
C ARG A 138 3.16 17.09 12.32
N LYS A 139 2.41 18.09 11.85
CA LYS A 139 2.58 18.66 10.52
C LYS A 139 3.95 19.33 10.37
N MET A 140 4.41 20.07 11.37
CA MET A 140 5.75 20.68 11.38
C MET A 140 6.85 19.62 11.42
N ILE A 141 6.80 18.68 12.37
CA ILE A 141 7.81 17.63 12.50
C ILE A 141 7.81 16.72 11.27
N GLY A 142 6.64 16.23 10.87
CA GLY A 142 6.47 15.34 9.72
C GLY A 142 6.89 16.00 8.40
N GLY A 143 6.47 17.24 8.16
CA GLY A 143 6.90 17.98 6.97
C GLY A 143 8.40 18.27 6.94
N THR A 144 9.01 18.50 8.10
CA THR A 144 10.47 18.66 8.22
C THR A 144 11.20 17.35 7.94
N LEU A 145 10.72 16.24 8.48
CA LEU A 145 11.27 14.90 8.20
C LEU A 145 11.14 14.55 6.72
N ASP A 146 9.98 14.75 6.10
CA ASP A 146 9.76 14.54 4.67
C ASP A 146 10.77 15.36 3.83
N LYS A 147 10.92 16.64 4.16
CA LYS A 147 11.86 17.52 3.45
C LYS A 147 13.31 17.06 3.60
N LEU A 148 13.74 16.72 4.81
CA LEU A 148 15.10 16.24 5.06
C LEU A 148 15.38 14.91 4.36
N ALA A 149 14.44 13.96 4.43
CA ALA A 149 14.53 12.67 3.76
C ALA A 149 14.71 12.82 2.25
N VAL A 150 13.95 13.72 1.63
CA VAL A 150 14.08 14.04 0.19
C VAL A 150 15.42 14.73 -0.11
N ILE A 151 15.88 15.65 0.74
CA ILE A 151 17.14 16.38 0.53
C ILE A 151 18.36 15.47 0.63
N ILE A 152 18.39 14.55 1.61
CA ILE A 152 19.56 13.69 1.83
C ILE A 152 19.66 12.56 0.79
N ALA A 153 18.55 12.14 0.21
CA ALA A 153 18.52 11.04 -0.73
C ALA A 153 19.22 11.40 -2.05
N ASN A 154 19.97 10.47 -2.62
CA ASN A 154 20.50 10.60 -3.97
C ASN A 154 19.38 10.46 -5.01
N LEU A 155 18.39 9.62 -4.69
CA LEU A 155 17.17 9.41 -5.47
C LEU A 155 16.00 9.15 -4.50
N THR A 156 14.85 9.75 -4.76
CA THR A 156 13.58 9.32 -4.15
C THR A 156 12.83 8.43 -5.14
N ILE A 157 12.33 7.28 -4.71
CA ILE A 157 11.37 6.50 -5.50
C ILE A 157 9.97 6.77 -4.96
N ALA A 158 9.02 7.06 -5.85
CA ALA A 158 7.64 7.38 -5.49
C ALA A 158 6.69 6.28 -5.96
N VAL A 159 5.60 6.03 -5.23
CA VAL A 159 4.62 4.97 -5.57
C VAL A 159 3.74 5.31 -6.77
N SER A 160 3.65 6.58 -7.14
CA SER A 160 2.87 7.10 -8.27
C SER A 160 3.52 8.37 -8.84
N ASP A 161 3.16 8.76 -10.06
CA ASP A 161 3.62 10.01 -10.67
C ASP A 161 3.15 11.24 -9.87
N ARG A 162 1.95 11.16 -9.30
CA ARG A 162 1.44 12.17 -8.38
C ARG A 162 2.28 12.31 -7.12
N ASP A 163 2.72 11.21 -6.53
CA ASP A 163 3.65 11.24 -5.40
C ASP A 163 5.02 11.77 -5.81
N ALA A 164 5.47 11.50 -7.04
CA ALA A 164 6.68 12.08 -7.59
C ALA A 164 6.58 13.61 -7.72
N GLU A 165 5.42 14.13 -8.14
CA GLU A 165 5.16 15.57 -8.13
C GLU A 165 5.17 16.16 -6.72
N LEU A 166 4.59 15.46 -5.74
CA LEU A 166 4.60 15.90 -4.34
C LEU A 166 6.05 16.02 -3.82
N VAL A 167 6.91 15.04 -4.13
CA VAL A 167 8.34 15.10 -3.81
C VAL A 167 9.00 16.33 -4.45
N LYS A 168 8.68 16.66 -5.71
CA LYS A 168 9.17 17.87 -6.38
C LYS A 168 8.67 19.16 -5.73
N ARG A 169 7.44 19.19 -5.20
CA ARG A 169 6.91 20.33 -4.46
C ARG A 169 7.61 20.50 -3.10
N ILE A 170 7.95 19.40 -2.43
CA ILE A 170 8.74 19.41 -1.18
C ILE A 170 10.15 19.94 -1.45
N TRP A 171 10.80 19.49 -2.52
CA TRP A 171 12.12 19.95 -2.92
C TRP A 171 12.30 19.92 -4.44
N LYS A 172 12.30 21.10 -5.07
CA LYS A 172 12.35 21.25 -6.53
C LYS A 172 13.55 20.55 -7.20
N ARG A 173 14.68 20.45 -6.48
CA ARG A 173 15.93 19.82 -6.97
C ARG A 173 15.99 18.31 -6.72
N ALA A 174 14.97 17.70 -6.10
CA ALA A 174 14.96 16.26 -5.83
C ALA A 174 15.05 15.47 -7.14
N LYS A 175 15.92 14.46 -7.19
CA LYS A 175 15.84 13.41 -8.22
C LYS A 175 14.77 12.43 -7.77
N VAL A 176 13.78 12.19 -8.62
CA VAL A 176 12.65 11.30 -8.29
C VAL A 176 12.30 10.43 -9.49
N MET A 177 12.00 9.17 -9.23
CA MET A 177 11.52 8.19 -10.21
C MET A 177 10.29 7.47 -9.67
N THR A 178 9.34 7.15 -10.53
CA THR A 178 8.18 6.35 -10.14
C THR A 178 8.54 4.87 -10.15
N VAL A 179 8.34 4.22 -9.01
CA VAL A 179 8.41 2.78 -8.83
C VAL A 179 7.07 2.36 -8.23
N VAL A 180 6.18 1.84 -9.07
CA VAL A 180 4.78 1.59 -8.71
C VAL A 180 4.64 0.55 -7.61
N HIS A 181 3.54 0.63 -6.86
CA HIS A 181 3.16 -0.44 -5.96
C HIS A 181 2.59 -1.62 -6.76
N GLY A 182 3.39 -2.67 -6.93
CA GLY A 182 3.01 -3.85 -7.69
C GLY A 182 2.01 -4.76 -6.97
N ILE A 183 1.15 -5.43 -7.73
CA ILE A 183 0.29 -6.54 -7.33
C ILE A 183 0.85 -7.83 -7.95
N ASP A 184 0.81 -8.92 -7.19
CA ASP A 184 1.28 -10.24 -7.65
C ASP A 184 0.17 -10.90 -8.49
N VAL A 185 -0.12 -10.31 -9.66
CA VAL A 185 -1.25 -10.67 -10.54
C VAL A 185 -1.22 -12.15 -10.93
N ASP A 186 -0.03 -12.73 -11.07
CA ASP A 186 0.15 -14.14 -11.46
C ASP A 186 -0.32 -15.11 -10.36
N ARG A 187 -0.45 -14.66 -9.11
CA ARG A 187 -1.01 -15.43 -7.98
C ARG A 187 -2.49 -15.20 -7.76
N ILE A 188 -3.11 -14.28 -8.48
CA ILE A 188 -4.52 -13.95 -8.35
C ILE A 188 -5.28 -14.69 -9.46
N PRO A 189 -6.27 -15.56 -9.15
CA PRO A 189 -7.11 -16.17 -10.17
C PRO A 189 -7.95 -15.11 -10.89
N PHE A 190 -8.26 -15.34 -12.16
CA PHE A 190 -9.25 -14.55 -12.88
C PHE A 190 -10.57 -15.31 -12.82
N PHE A 191 -11.65 -14.61 -12.48
CA PHE A 191 -12.98 -15.18 -12.52
C PHE A 191 -13.80 -14.50 -13.60
N GLU A 192 -14.75 -15.24 -14.18
CA GLU A 192 -15.84 -14.66 -14.98
C GLU A 192 -16.99 -14.22 -14.08
N VAL A 193 -17.73 -13.21 -14.50
CA VAL A 193 -18.93 -12.77 -13.79
C VAL A 193 -20.07 -13.72 -14.12
N LYS A 194 -20.75 -14.24 -13.09
CA LYS A 194 -21.74 -15.32 -13.25
C LYS A 194 -23.12 -14.81 -13.69
N ARG A 195 -23.38 -13.51 -13.51
CA ARG A 195 -24.71 -12.87 -13.68
C ARG A 195 -24.62 -11.65 -14.58
N ASP A 196 -25.73 -11.30 -15.23
CA ASP A 196 -25.84 -10.11 -16.09
C ASP A 196 -26.24 -8.85 -15.30
N LYS A 197 -26.63 -9.00 -14.03
CA LYS A 197 -26.99 -7.95 -13.10
C LYS A 197 -26.29 -8.17 -11.75
N ILE A 198 -26.11 -7.09 -11.00
CA ILE A 198 -25.54 -7.16 -9.65
C ILE A 198 -26.54 -7.84 -8.72
N GLU A 199 -26.07 -8.86 -8.00
CA GLU A 199 -26.74 -9.43 -6.82
C GLU A 199 -25.81 -9.42 -5.60
N LYS A 200 -24.50 -9.61 -5.81
CA LYS A 200 -23.47 -9.65 -4.76
C LYS A 200 -22.34 -8.67 -5.03
N LEU A 201 -22.03 -7.83 -4.04
CA LEU A 201 -20.95 -6.85 -4.07
C LEU A 201 -19.91 -7.18 -3.01
N ILE A 202 -18.63 -6.95 -3.31
CA ILE A 202 -17.54 -7.21 -2.35
C ILE A 202 -16.71 -5.95 -2.04
N PHE A 203 -16.31 -5.83 -0.77
CA PHE A 203 -15.20 -5.00 -0.32
C PHE A 203 -14.22 -5.86 0.49
N ALA A 204 -12.94 -5.87 0.09
CA ALA A 204 -11.88 -6.55 0.82
C ALA A 204 -10.90 -5.54 1.45
N GLY A 205 -10.65 -5.66 2.75
CA GLY A 205 -9.68 -4.81 3.44
C GLY A 205 -9.65 -4.96 4.95
N ASN A 206 -8.48 -4.69 5.55
CA ASN A 206 -8.31 -4.64 7.00
C ASN A 206 -8.99 -3.39 7.59
N LEU A 207 -10.01 -3.57 8.43
CA LEU A 207 -10.81 -2.49 9.00
C LEU A 207 -10.13 -1.73 10.15
N TYR A 208 -8.98 -2.20 10.65
CA TYR A 208 -8.14 -1.38 11.54
C TYR A 208 -7.49 -0.19 10.81
N ALA A 209 -7.45 -0.20 9.49
CA ALA A 209 -7.04 0.97 8.71
C ALA A 209 -8.20 1.96 8.63
N VAL A 210 -7.98 3.18 9.11
CA VAL A 210 -9.02 4.23 9.25
C VAL A 210 -9.76 4.50 7.94
N ASN A 211 -9.04 4.52 6.81
CA ASN A 211 -9.63 4.71 5.49
C ASN A 211 -10.49 3.52 5.03
N ASN A 212 -10.17 2.28 5.42
CA ASN A 212 -10.99 1.12 5.12
C ASN A 212 -12.27 1.11 5.95
N LEU A 213 -12.18 1.43 7.25
CA LEU A 213 -13.35 1.55 8.12
C LEU A 213 -14.30 2.63 7.60
N ALA A 214 -13.79 3.83 7.28
CA ALA A 214 -14.59 4.90 6.70
C ALA A 214 -15.19 4.52 5.32
N THR A 215 -14.49 3.70 4.53
CA THR A 215 -15.05 3.17 3.27
C THR A 215 -16.21 2.23 3.54
N VAL A 216 -16.11 1.37 4.55
CA VAL A 216 -17.20 0.49 4.96
C VAL A 216 -18.40 1.26 5.50
N GLU A 217 -18.18 2.34 6.26
CA GLU A 217 -19.25 3.23 6.70
C GLU A 217 -20.03 3.81 5.50
N ASN A 218 -19.33 4.32 4.48
CA ASN A 218 -19.99 4.79 3.24
C ASN A 218 -20.72 3.67 2.50
N LEU A 219 -20.14 2.47 2.45
CA LEU A 219 -20.75 1.29 1.82
C LEU A 219 -22.05 0.90 2.53
N ILE A 220 -22.09 0.96 3.87
CA ILE A 220 -23.29 0.66 4.65
C ILE A 220 -24.41 1.65 4.33
N GLU A 221 -24.11 2.93 4.15
CA GLU A 221 -25.11 3.91 3.70
C GLU A 221 -25.67 3.55 2.32
N VAL A 222 -24.81 3.18 1.36
CA VAL A 222 -25.25 2.72 0.03
C VAL A 222 -26.08 1.43 0.11
N ALA A 223 -25.73 0.51 1.02
CA ALA A 223 -26.42 -0.76 1.18
C ALA A 223 -27.87 -0.64 1.70
N LYS A 224 -28.17 0.43 2.45
CA LYS A 224 -29.54 0.72 2.93
C LYS A 224 -30.52 0.98 1.77
N ASP A 225 -30.03 1.57 0.68
CA ASP A 225 -30.83 1.87 -0.52
C ASP A 225 -31.03 0.66 -1.45
N LEU A 226 -30.38 -0.45 -1.13
CA LEU A 226 -30.24 -1.66 -1.96
C LEU A 226 -30.52 -2.95 -1.16
N PRO A 227 -31.68 -3.07 -0.46
CA PRO A 227 -31.94 -4.18 0.46
C PRO A 227 -32.02 -5.56 -0.21
N CYS A 228 -32.21 -5.61 -1.54
CA CYS A 228 -32.25 -6.85 -2.31
C CYS A 228 -30.85 -7.37 -2.73
N LEU A 229 -29.78 -6.58 -2.53
CA LEU A 229 -28.42 -6.95 -2.90
C LEU A 229 -27.61 -7.35 -1.67
N GLU A 230 -26.71 -8.31 -1.82
CA GLU A 230 -25.81 -8.75 -0.75
C GLU A 230 -24.46 -8.03 -0.83
N PHE A 231 -24.00 -7.52 0.31
CA PHE A 231 -22.71 -6.84 0.44
C PHE A 231 -21.77 -7.66 1.32
N LEU A 232 -20.72 -8.21 0.74
CA LEU A 232 -19.67 -8.97 1.41
C LEU A 232 -18.53 -8.04 1.83
N ILE A 233 -18.29 -7.94 3.14
CA ILE A 233 -17.14 -7.23 3.69
C ILE A 233 -16.17 -8.25 4.26
N VAL A 234 -15.02 -8.39 3.61
CA VAL A 234 -14.01 -9.42 3.90
C VAL A 234 -12.75 -8.76 4.44
N GLY A 235 -12.30 -9.18 5.62
CA GLY A 235 -11.10 -8.65 6.25
C GLY A 235 -11.18 -8.54 7.77
N ASP A 236 -10.02 -8.35 8.38
CA ASP A 236 -9.86 -8.26 9.84
C ASP A 236 -10.53 -7.00 10.42
N GLY A 237 -10.93 -7.04 11.70
CA GLY A 237 -11.55 -5.90 12.40
C GLY A 237 -13.07 -5.77 12.22
N LYS A 238 -13.79 -6.87 11.92
CA LYS A 238 -15.26 -6.86 11.76
C LYS A 238 -16.02 -6.31 12.96
N GLU A 239 -15.48 -6.47 14.16
CA GLU A 239 -16.05 -6.02 15.42
C GLU A 239 -16.15 -4.49 15.55
N LEU A 240 -15.41 -3.74 14.71
CA LEU A 240 -15.45 -2.28 14.65
C LEU A 240 -16.73 -1.76 14.00
N VAL A 241 -17.37 -2.57 13.14
CA VAL A 241 -18.63 -2.22 12.47
C VAL A 241 -19.80 -2.58 13.39
N LYS A 242 -20.66 -1.60 13.69
CA LYS A 242 -21.81 -1.78 14.59
C LYS A 242 -23.13 -1.67 13.82
N GLY A 243 -24.03 -2.63 14.04
CA GLY A 243 -25.37 -2.63 13.47
C GLY A 243 -25.44 -2.55 11.94
N PRO A 244 -24.72 -3.40 11.17
CA PRO A 244 -24.88 -3.43 9.72
C PRO A 244 -26.32 -3.83 9.36
N PRO A 245 -26.88 -3.32 8.24
CA PRO A 245 -28.19 -3.75 7.76
C PRO A 245 -28.18 -5.24 7.38
N PRO A 246 -29.35 -5.91 7.31
CA PRO A 246 -29.44 -7.36 7.13
C PRO A 246 -28.74 -7.89 5.86
N ASN A 247 -28.61 -7.06 4.85
CA ASN A 247 -28.02 -7.38 3.56
C ASN A 247 -26.49 -7.17 3.51
N VAL A 248 -25.85 -6.73 4.61
CA VAL A 248 -24.40 -6.57 4.74
C VAL A 248 -23.83 -7.69 5.61
N LYS A 249 -22.96 -8.53 5.02
CA LYS A 249 -22.30 -9.66 5.69
C LYS A 249 -20.84 -9.33 6.01
N LEU A 250 -20.50 -9.36 7.30
CA LEU A 250 -19.14 -9.16 7.80
C LEU A 250 -18.43 -10.52 7.96
N MET A 251 -17.59 -10.89 6.99
CA MET A 251 -16.93 -12.20 6.98
C MET A 251 -15.79 -12.29 8.01
N GLY A 252 -15.15 -11.16 8.33
CA GLY A 252 -13.97 -11.14 9.18
C GLY A 252 -12.72 -11.59 8.42
N LYS A 253 -11.67 -11.96 9.17
CA LYS A 253 -10.43 -12.49 8.59
C LYS A 253 -10.65 -13.90 8.05
N VAL A 254 -10.18 -14.14 6.83
CA VAL A 254 -10.31 -15.40 6.08
C VAL A 254 -8.94 -15.87 5.58
N ASP A 255 -8.83 -17.14 5.22
CA ASP A 255 -7.56 -17.73 4.74
C ASP A 255 -7.30 -17.42 3.25
N SER A 256 -8.35 -17.31 2.43
CA SER A 256 -8.28 -16.88 1.04
C SER A 256 -9.43 -15.93 0.70
N LEU A 257 -9.14 -14.96 -0.18
CA LEU A 257 -10.13 -14.04 -0.75
C LEU A 257 -10.80 -14.63 -2.01
N ASP A 258 -10.18 -15.62 -2.65
CA ASP A 258 -10.62 -16.23 -3.92
C ASP A 258 -12.11 -16.59 -3.93
N PRO A 259 -12.67 -17.35 -2.95
CA PRO A 259 -14.08 -17.74 -3.02
C PRO A 259 -15.04 -16.55 -2.95
N TYR A 260 -14.64 -15.49 -2.23
CA TYR A 260 -15.46 -14.29 -2.10
C TYR A 260 -15.43 -13.45 -3.39
N TYR A 261 -14.28 -13.36 -4.04
CA TYR A 261 -14.16 -12.71 -5.35
C TYR A 261 -14.86 -13.50 -6.46
N GLU A 262 -14.83 -14.84 -6.42
CA GLU A 262 -15.51 -15.69 -7.39
C GLU A 262 -17.04 -15.54 -7.30
N GLU A 263 -17.57 -15.44 -6.08
CA GLU A 263 -19.01 -15.29 -5.86
C GLU A 263 -19.56 -13.88 -6.13
N ALA A 264 -18.73 -12.85 -5.95
CA ALA A 264 -19.11 -11.45 -6.11
C ALA A 264 -19.23 -11.06 -7.59
N ASP A 265 -20.23 -10.25 -7.91
CA ASP A 265 -20.48 -9.77 -9.26
C ASP A 265 -19.66 -8.51 -9.58
N ALA A 266 -19.42 -7.66 -8.58
CA ALA A 266 -18.55 -6.49 -8.66
C ALA A 266 -17.92 -6.12 -7.32
N CYS A 267 -16.86 -5.33 -7.38
CA CYS A 267 -16.30 -4.67 -6.21
C CYS A 267 -16.98 -3.31 -5.96
N ILE A 268 -17.24 -2.99 -4.70
CA ILE A 268 -17.71 -1.68 -4.26
C ILE A 268 -16.70 -1.06 -3.28
N ILE A 269 -16.13 0.07 -3.69
CA ILE A 269 -15.05 0.75 -2.98
C ILE A 269 -15.38 2.25 -2.86
N PRO A 270 -16.36 2.65 -2.01
CA PRO A 270 -16.81 4.03 -1.84
C PRO A 270 -15.85 4.83 -0.96
N ILE A 271 -14.56 4.77 -1.28
CA ILE A 271 -13.49 5.42 -0.53
C ILE A 271 -13.49 6.91 -0.85
N THR A 272 -13.39 7.80 0.15
CA THR A 272 -13.37 9.26 -0.07
C THR A 272 -12.13 9.95 0.52
N SER A 273 -11.25 9.18 1.16
CA SER A 273 -10.04 9.70 1.81
C SER A 273 -8.87 8.71 1.71
N GLY A 274 -7.68 9.15 2.10
CA GLY A 274 -6.42 8.42 1.96
C GLY A 274 -5.48 9.06 0.92
N THR A 275 -4.37 8.41 0.64
CA THR A 275 -3.36 8.84 -0.35
C THR A 275 -2.85 7.64 -1.14
N GLY A 276 -2.09 7.89 -2.21
CA GLY A 276 -1.43 6.87 -3.02
C GLY A 276 -2.39 5.96 -3.80
N VAL A 277 -1.83 4.97 -4.48
CA VAL A 277 -2.60 4.00 -5.28
C VAL A 277 -3.45 3.10 -4.36
N LYS A 278 -4.74 2.96 -4.67
CA LYS A 278 -5.65 2.08 -3.91
C LYS A 278 -5.49 0.65 -4.41
N THR A 279 -4.58 -0.10 -3.79
CA THR A 279 -4.27 -1.50 -4.15
C THR A 279 -5.50 -2.40 -4.22
N LYS A 280 -6.53 -2.14 -3.40
CA LYS A 280 -7.82 -2.84 -3.45
C LYS A 280 -8.57 -2.70 -4.79
N VAL A 281 -8.42 -1.57 -5.48
CA VAL A 281 -8.98 -1.37 -6.84
C VAL A 281 -8.22 -2.25 -7.82
N LEU A 282 -6.89 -2.22 -7.78
CA LEU A 282 -6.04 -3.07 -8.62
C LEU A 282 -6.24 -4.56 -8.36
N GLU A 283 -6.45 -4.95 -7.10
CA GLU A 283 -6.74 -6.33 -6.70
C GLU A 283 -8.07 -6.78 -7.29
N CYS A 284 -9.13 -5.98 -7.17
CA CYS A 284 -10.42 -6.25 -7.83
C CYS A 284 -10.31 -6.41 -9.35
N MET A 285 -9.58 -5.50 -10.00
CA MET A 285 -9.31 -5.55 -11.43
C MET A 285 -8.54 -6.83 -11.81
N ALA A 286 -7.57 -7.26 -10.98
CA ALA A 286 -6.82 -8.49 -11.20
C ALA A 286 -7.70 -9.75 -11.10
N TYR A 287 -8.67 -9.80 -10.17
CA TYR A 287 -9.68 -10.86 -10.09
C TYR A 287 -10.70 -10.84 -11.24
N GLY A 288 -10.67 -9.82 -12.11
CA GLY A 288 -11.63 -9.67 -13.20
C GLY A 288 -12.99 -9.17 -12.73
N ARG A 289 -13.06 -8.47 -11.59
CA ARG A 289 -14.30 -7.85 -11.12
C ARG A 289 -14.40 -6.41 -11.59
N PRO A 290 -15.54 -5.98 -12.15
CA PRO A 290 -15.78 -4.55 -12.33
C PRO A 290 -15.77 -3.84 -10.98
N VAL A 291 -15.35 -2.59 -10.98
CA VAL A 291 -15.11 -1.78 -9.77
C VAL A 291 -16.02 -0.57 -9.80
N ILE A 292 -16.84 -0.44 -8.76
CA ILE A 292 -17.63 0.75 -8.46
C ILE A 292 -16.90 1.50 -7.36
N THR A 293 -16.41 2.70 -7.65
CA THR A 293 -15.60 3.48 -6.70
C THR A 293 -15.85 4.97 -6.86
N THR A 294 -15.17 5.80 -6.09
CA THR A 294 -15.24 7.26 -6.24
C THR A 294 -14.01 7.79 -6.98
N GLU A 295 -14.00 9.09 -7.27
CA GLU A 295 -12.82 9.82 -7.76
C GLU A 295 -11.55 9.49 -6.97
N LYS A 296 -11.68 9.37 -5.65
CA LYS A 296 -10.54 9.08 -4.76
C LYS A 296 -10.04 7.63 -4.88
N GLY A 297 -10.88 6.73 -5.35
CA GLY A 297 -10.56 5.31 -5.55
C GLY A 297 -9.54 5.08 -6.65
N ILE A 298 -9.61 5.89 -7.72
CA ILE A 298 -8.71 5.80 -8.88
C ILE A 298 -7.51 6.76 -8.80
N GLU A 299 -7.28 7.38 -7.64
CA GLU A 299 -6.11 8.25 -7.42
C GLU A 299 -4.80 7.48 -7.66
N GLY A 300 -3.93 8.04 -8.50
CA GLY A 300 -2.66 7.45 -8.93
C GLY A 300 -2.78 6.39 -10.02
N ILE A 301 -4.00 6.16 -10.53
CA ILE A 301 -4.34 5.27 -11.66
C ILE A 301 -5.44 5.90 -12.52
N GLU A 302 -5.40 7.22 -12.70
CA GLU A 302 -6.46 8.01 -13.31
C GLU A 302 -6.86 7.52 -14.71
N GLU A 303 -5.94 6.90 -15.45
CA GLU A 303 -6.15 6.27 -16.76
C GLU A 303 -7.13 5.10 -16.70
N ALA A 304 -7.30 4.45 -15.54
CA ALA A 304 -8.25 3.37 -15.36
C ALA A 304 -9.71 3.84 -15.54
N ARG A 305 -9.99 5.15 -15.45
CA ARG A 305 -11.34 5.71 -15.65
C ARG A 305 -11.93 5.34 -17.03
N SER A 306 -11.10 5.26 -18.07
CA SER A 306 -11.60 4.94 -19.41
C SER A 306 -11.83 3.45 -19.64
N LEU A 307 -11.45 2.59 -18.69
CA LEU A 307 -11.65 1.16 -18.79
C LEU A 307 -13.11 0.80 -18.53
N LYS A 308 -13.65 -0.02 -19.40
CA LYS A 308 -14.90 -0.72 -19.22
C LYS A 308 -14.84 -1.59 -17.98
N GLY A 309 -15.83 -1.42 -17.11
CA GLY A 309 -15.86 -2.06 -15.81
C GLY A 309 -15.27 -1.21 -14.68
N VAL A 310 -14.74 -0.01 -14.94
CA VAL A 310 -14.43 0.97 -13.90
C VAL A 310 -15.51 2.04 -13.87
N TYR A 311 -16.28 2.06 -12.79
CA TYR A 311 -17.38 3.01 -12.57
C TYR A 311 -16.95 3.99 -11.47
N VAL A 312 -16.56 5.20 -11.87
CA VAL A 312 -16.20 6.29 -10.97
C VAL A 312 -17.46 7.11 -10.70
N VAL A 313 -18.02 6.98 -9.50
CA VAL A 313 -19.34 7.50 -9.14
C VAL A 313 -19.26 8.32 -7.86
N ARG A 314 -20.05 9.39 -7.77
CA ARG A 314 -20.25 10.11 -6.51
C ARG A 314 -21.05 9.23 -5.53
N LEU A 315 -20.85 9.41 -4.24
CA LEU A 315 -21.48 8.54 -3.23
C LEU A 315 -23.00 8.56 -3.32
N GLU A 316 -23.57 9.74 -3.48
CA GLU A 316 -25.00 10.00 -3.60
C GLU A 316 -25.66 9.38 -4.85
N GLU A 317 -24.88 9.04 -5.88
CA GLU A 317 -25.37 8.44 -7.13
C GLU A 317 -25.07 6.94 -7.21
N MET A 318 -24.29 6.40 -6.26
CA MET A 318 -23.77 5.04 -6.34
C MET A 318 -24.89 4.00 -6.32
N SER A 319 -25.93 4.17 -5.49
CA SER A 319 -27.07 3.25 -5.44
C SER A 319 -27.87 3.23 -6.74
N LYS A 320 -28.02 4.38 -7.40
CA LYS A 320 -28.65 4.48 -8.72
C LYS A 320 -27.83 3.74 -9.80
N VAL A 321 -26.53 4.02 -9.87
CA VAL A 321 -25.65 3.38 -10.86
C VAL A 321 -25.65 1.86 -10.69
N ILE A 322 -25.58 1.37 -9.44
CA ILE A 322 -25.63 -0.08 -9.15
C ILE A 322 -26.92 -0.73 -9.69
N LYS A 323 -28.08 -0.07 -9.56
CA LYS A 323 -29.38 -0.59 -10.05
C LYS A 323 -29.43 -0.68 -11.58
N GLU A 324 -28.78 0.24 -12.27
CA GLU A 324 -28.81 0.36 -13.73
C GLU A 324 -27.69 -0.42 -14.42
N MET A 325 -26.70 -0.89 -13.65
CA MET A 325 -25.51 -1.55 -14.17
C MET A 325 -25.85 -2.89 -14.82
N LYS A 326 -25.41 -3.06 -16.07
CA LYS A 326 -25.37 -4.36 -16.75
C LYS A 326 -23.95 -4.89 -16.73
N LEU A 327 -23.83 -6.17 -16.41
CA LEU A 327 -22.55 -6.84 -16.28
C LEU A 327 -22.20 -7.58 -17.55
N GLU A 328 -20.90 -7.71 -17.76
CA GLU A 328 -20.35 -8.55 -18.81
C GLU A 328 -19.69 -9.78 -18.22
N ARG A 329 -19.65 -10.84 -19.03
CA ARG A 329 -19.11 -12.12 -18.61
C ARG A 329 -17.65 -12.02 -18.17
N ALA A 330 -16.84 -11.20 -18.84
CA ALA A 330 -15.41 -11.11 -18.59
C ALA A 330 -14.88 -9.69 -18.78
N TYR A 331 -14.12 -9.20 -17.80
CA TYR A 331 -13.45 -7.90 -17.82
C TYR A 331 -11.94 -8.06 -17.99
N LEU A 332 -11.52 -8.64 -19.12
CA LEU A 332 -10.11 -8.98 -19.38
C LEU A 332 -9.19 -7.75 -19.39
N GLU A 333 -9.68 -6.63 -19.90
CA GLU A 333 -8.91 -5.38 -19.97
C GLU A 333 -8.52 -4.84 -18.59
N LEU A 334 -9.34 -5.07 -17.55
CA LEU A 334 -9.02 -4.68 -16.18
C LEU A 334 -7.77 -5.44 -15.71
N ARG A 335 -7.74 -6.76 -15.92
CA ARG A 335 -6.59 -7.59 -15.55
C ARG A 335 -5.35 -7.24 -16.38
N SER A 336 -5.49 -7.02 -17.68
CA SER A 336 -4.39 -6.60 -18.56
C SER A 336 -3.80 -5.26 -18.09
N PHE A 337 -4.63 -4.27 -17.77
CA PHE A 337 -4.18 -2.99 -17.24
C PHE A 337 -3.32 -3.16 -15.98
N VAL A 338 -3.78 -3.98 -15.01
CA VAL A 338 -3.00 -4.24 -13.79
C VAL A 338 -1.71 -4.98 -14.13
N LYS A 339 -1.74 -5.98 -15.00
CA LYS A 339 -0.56 -6.76 -15.38
C LYS A 339 0.52 -5.89 -16.02
N ASP A 340 0.12 -5.02 -16.93
CA ASP A 340 1.02 -4.23 -17.77
C ASP A 340 1.60 -3.02 -17.03
N ASN A 341 0.84 -2.44 -16.08
CA ASN A 341 1.20 -1.20 -15.42
C ASN A 341 1.52 -1.34 -13.92
N PHE A 342 0.96 -2.35 -13.25
CA PHE A 342 1.00 -2.50 -11.80
C PHE A 342 1.33 -3.92 -11.33
N SER A 343 1.98 -4.75 -12.15
CA SER A 343 2.48 -6.05 -11.67
C SER A 343 3.78 -5.91 -10.89
N VAL A 344 4.10 -6.89 -10.05
CA VAL A 344 5.43 -6.99 -9.40
C VAL A 344 6.56 -6.93 -10.44
N SER A 345 6.34 -7.50 -11.64
CA SER A 345 7.33 -7.42 -12.74
C SER A 345 7.62 -5.98 -13.16
N VAL A 346 6.60 -5.09 -13.18
CA VAL A 346 6.75 -3.67 -13.49
C VAL A 346 7.55 -2.98 -12.39
N THR A 347 7.19 -3.22 -11.13
CA THR A 347 7.94 -2.71 -9.96
C THR A 347 9.41 -3.10 -10.04
N CYS A 348 9.73 -4.36 -10.37
CA CYS A 348 11.11 -4.82 -10.47
C CYS A 348 11.88 -4.17 -11.63
N ARG A 349 11.24 -3.99 -12.80
CA ARG A 349 11.86 -3.26 -13.92
C ARG A 349 12.16 -1.81 -13.55
N GLN A 350 11.22 -1.13 -12.88
CA GLN A 350 11.41 0.27 -12.46
C GLN A 350 12.45 0.41 -11.35
N LEU A 351 12.46 -0.49 -10.35
CA LEU A 351 13.48 -0.50 -9.31
C LEU A 351 14.87 -0.73 -9.90
N ARG A 352 15.01 -1.64 -10.87
CA ARG A 352 16.28 -1.87 -11.56
C ARG A 352 16.80 -0.60 -12.24
N LYS A 353 15.94 0.11 -12.98
CA LYS A 353 16.28 1.41 -13.58
C LYS A 353 16.69 2.44 -12.53
N ALA A 354 16.02 2.46 -11.37
CA ALA A 354 16.36 3.35 -10.26
C ALA A 354 17.74 3.04 -9.65
N LEU A 355 18.08 1.75 -9.53
CA LEU A 355 19.40 1.30 -9.07
C LEU A 355 20.52 1.57 -10.09
N GLU A 356 20.23 1.50 -11.39
CA GLU A 356 21.19 1.86 -12.47
C GLU A 356 21.45 3.36 -12.54
N PHE A 357 20.45 4.17 -12.21
CA PHE A 357 20.53 5.63 -12.32
C PHE A 357 21.39 6.30 -11.23
N ILE A 358 21.51 5.69 -10.05
CA ILE A 358 21.94 6.37 -8.82
C ILE A 358 23.45 6.52 -8.61
#